data_AF-A0A1C6M0U5-F1
#
_entry.id   AF-A0A1C6M0U5-F1
#
_cell.length_a   1.000
_cell.length_b   1.000
_cell.length_c   1.000
_cell.angle_alpha   90.00
_cell.angle_beta   90.00
_cell.angle_gamma   90.00
#
_symmetry.space_group_name_H-M   'P 1'
#
loop_
_entity.id
_entity.type
_entity.pdbx_description
1 polymer ?
#
loop_
_entity_poly.entity_id
_entity_poly.type
_entity_poly.pdbx_seq_one_letter_code
_entity_poly.pdbx_strand_id
1 'polypeptide(L)'
;MSEKVYARNVEALKNGTVIDHIPAGMGLRILHLFKLTEYGERVTVGLNLSSGHMGAKDLIKVENLVLSEEQANELALLAPKCTVSVIEDFEVVRKQKLAIPEEVTGIFACANSNCVSHVEPVKSHFTVRVTEHDTKMKCKYCEKVFSKDIVVGSR
;
A
#
# COMPACT_ATOMS: atom_id res chain seq x y z
N MET A 1 21.66 -12.52 -31.07
CA MET A 1 20.83 -11.47 -30.43
C MET A 1 19.96 -12.16 -29.40
N SER A 2 20.27 -12.03 -28.12
CA SER A 2 19.52 -12.70 -27.05
C SER A 2 18.22 -11.93 -26.81
N GLU A 3 17.09 -12.49 -27.22
CA GLU A 3 15.78 -12.04 -26.77
C GLU A 3 15.74 -12.10 -25.25
N LYS A 4 15.62 -10.93 -24.60
CA LYS A 4 15.26 -10.87 -23.19
C LYS A 4 13.81 -11.30 -23.09
N VAL A 5 13.58 -12.58 -22.83
CA VAL A 5 12.28 -13.08 -22.38
C VAL A 5 12.02 -12.42 -21.04
N TYR A 6 11.30 -11.28 -21.05
CA TYR A 6 10.64 -10.83 -19.84
C TYR A 6 9.63 -11.91 -19.51
N ALA A 7 9.94 -12.73 -18.51
CA ALA A 7 9.01 -13.68 -17.95
C ALA A 7 7.83 -12.87 -17.40
N ARG A 8 6.81 -12.65 -18.25
CA ARG A 8 5.58 -11.95 -17.93
C ARG A 8 4.72 -12.96 -17.17
N ASN A 9 5.18 -13.34 -15.97
CA ASN A 9 4.63 -14.42 -15.14
C ASN A 9 3.20 -14.16 -14.65
N VAL A 10 2.58 -13.06 -15.08
CA VAL A 10 1.26 -12.64 -14.65
C VAL A 10 0.50 -12.06 -15.85
N GLU A 11 -0.68 -12.61 -16.12
CA GLU A 11 -1.59 -12.18 -17.18
C GLU A 11 -1.84 -10.66 -17.20
N ALA A 12 -2.12 -10.12 -18.39
CA ALA A 12 -2.51 -8.72 -18.55
C ALA A 12 -3.87 -8.47 -17.87
N LEU A 13 -4.00 -7.31 -17.21
CA LEU A 13 -5.23 -6.84 -16.60
C LEU A 13 -6.04 -6.10 -17.67
N LYS A 14 -7.35 -6.36 -17.81
CA LYS A 14 -8.19 -5.57 -18.73
C LYS A 14 -8.56 -4.22 -18.10
N ASN A 15 -9.19 -4.25 -16.93
CA ASN A 15 -9.62 -3.07 -16.19
C ASN A 15 -9.26 -3.24 -14.70
N GLY A 16 -8.80 -2.18 -14.04
CA GLY A 16 -8.55 -2.17 -12.60
C GLY A 16 -7.25 -1.48 -12.20
N THR A 17 -6.62 -1.96 -11.12
CA THR A 17 -5.41 -1.34 -10.55
C THR A 17 -4.24 -2.31 -10.51
N VAL A 18 -3.05 -1.83 -10.86
CA VAL A 18 -1.76 -2.51 -10.67
C VAL A 18 -0.92 -1.72 -9.68
N ILE A 19 -0.50 -2.38 -8.61
CA ILE A 19 0.46 -1.86 -7.62
C ILE A 19 1.79 -2.60 -7.85
N ASP A 20 2.77 -1.91 -8.42
CA ASP A 20 4.09 -2.46 -8.75
C ASP A 20 5.18 -1.81 -7.89
N HIS A 21 6.40 -2.37 -7.91
CA HIS A 21 7.56 -1.90 -7.13
C HIS A 21 7.30 -1.92 -5.62
N ILE A 22 6.48 -2.87 -5.16
CA ILE A 22 6.30 -3.13 -3.74
C ILE A 22 7.58 -3.79 -3.21
N PRO A 23 8.15 -3.36 -2.06
CA PRO A 23 9.26 -4.07 -1.43
C PRO A 23 8.92 -5.54 -1.19
N ALA A 24 9.87 -6.43 -1.45
CA ALA A 24 9.68 -7.87 -1.27
C ALA A 24 9.21 -8.21 0.16
N GLY A 25 8.15 -9.02 0.27
CA GLY A 25 7.54 -9.41 1.54
C GLY A 25 6.45 -8.46 2.05
N MET A 26 6.22 -7.31 1.41
CA MET A 26 5.16 -6.36 1.81
C MET A 26 3.83 -6.57 1.07
N GLY A 27 3.80 -7.34 -0.02
CA GLY A 27 2.60 -7.54 -0.85
C GLY A 27 1.41 -8.10 -0.06
N LEU A 28 1.63 -9.14 0.74
CA LEU A 28 0.57 -9.74 1.58
C LEU A 28 0.03 -8.77 2.65
N ARG A 29 0.91 -7.88 3.14
CA ARG A 29 0.55 -6.90 4.15
C ARG A 29 -0.32 -5.79 3.58
N ILE A 30 0.02 -5.31 2.39
CA ILE A 30 -0.84 -4.37 1.63
C ILE A 30 -2.19 -5.02 1.34
N LEU A 31 -2.20 -6.28 0.90
CA LEU A 31 -3.42 -7.02 0.61
C LEU A 31 -4.38 -7.05 1.81
N HIS A 32 -3.84 -7.33 3.00
CA HIS A 32 -4.61 -7.40 4.24
C HIS A 32 -5.09 -6.01 4.71
N LEU A 33 -4.19 -5.03 4.79
CA LEU A 33 -4.50 -3.69 5.32
C LEU A 33 -5.52 -2.94 4.46
N PHE A 34 -5.41 -3.07 3.14
CA PHE A 34 -6.34 -2.44 2.20
C PHE A 34 -7.54 -3.32 1.87
N LYS A 35 -7.66 -4.51 2.50
CA LYS A 35 -8.80 -5.42 2.36
C LYS A 35 -9.11 -5.74 0.90
N LEU A 36 -8.08 -5.83 0.05
CA LEU A 36 -8.26 -5.93 -1.41
C LEU A 36 -8.98 -7.21 -1.83
N THR A 37 -8.90 -8.27 -1.01
CA THR A 37 -9.62 -9.54 -1.23
C THR A 37 -11.09 -9.49 -0.82
N GLU A 38 -11.53 -8.48 -0.06
CA GLU A 38 -12.93 -8.36 0.41
C GLU A 38 -13.85 -7.76 -0.67
N TYR A 39 -13.29 -7.19 -1.74
CA TYR A 39 -14.06 -6.58 -2.84
C TYR A 39 -14.73 -7.61 -3.78
N GLY A 40 -14.39 -8.90 -3.68
CA GLY A 40 -14.95 -9.95 -4.54
C GLY A 40 -14.39 -9.99 -5.97
N GLU A 41 -13.41 -9.14 -6.27
CA GLU A 41 -12.75 -9.07 -7.59
C GLU A 41 -11.58 -10.05 -7.70
N ARG A 42 -11.19 -10.37 -8.94
CA ARG A 42 -9.99 -11.19 -9.20
C ARG A 42 -8.74 -10.41 -8.75
N VAL A 43 -8.00 -11.00 -7.81
CA VAL A 43 -6.72 -10.46 -7.33
C VAL A 43 -5.59 -11.40 -7.72
N THR A 44 -4.54 -10.85 -8.32
CA THR A 44 -3.31 -11.58 -8.61
C THR A 44 -2.15 -10.98 -7.85
N VAL A 45 -1.44 -11.81 -7.08
CA VAL A 45 -0.28 -11.40 -6.28
C VAL A 45 0.96 -12.14 -6.77
N GLY A 46 1.99 -11.39 -7.14
CA GLY A 46 3.33 -11.91 -7.39
C GLY A 46 4.24 -11.54 -6.24
N LEU A 47 4.88 -12.52 -5.61
CA LEU A 47 5.79 -12.32 -4.48
C LEU A 47 7.23 -12.65 -4.89
N ASN A 48 8.19 -11.88 -4.38
CA ASN A 48 9.63 -12.09 -4.60
C ASN A 48 10.01 -12.19 -6.09
N LEU A 49 9.34 -11.42 -6.95
CA LEU A 49 9.63 -11.35 -8.37
C LEU A 49 10.98 -10.67 -8.60
N SER A 50 11.78 -11.18 -9.54
CA SER A 50 13.05 -10.57 -9.93
C SER A 50 12.84 -9.14 -10.44
N SER A 51 13.59 -8.19 -9.91
CA SER A 51 13.54 -6.77 -10.31
C SER A 51 14.94 -6.25 -10.63
N GLY A 52 15.12 -5.71 -11.83
CA GLY A 52 16.42 -5.15 -12.24
C GLY A 52 16.90 -3.98 -11.38
N HIS A 53 15.96 -3.23 -10.76
CA HIS A 53 16.29 -2.05 -9.94
C HIS A 53 16.25 -2.31 -8.44
N MET A 54 15.52 -3.35 -7.99
CA MET A 54 15.30 -3.62 -6.55
C MET A 54 15.85 -4.97 -6.08
N GLY A 55 16.40 -5.79 -6.98
CA GLY A 55 16.74 -7.19 -6.72
C GLY A 55 15.48 -8.06 -6.71
N ALA A 56 14.61 -7.87 -5.72
CA ALA A 56 13.31 -8.52 -5.60
C ALA A 56 12.18 -7.51 -5.32
N LYS A 57 10.98 -7.80 -5.81
CA LYS A 57 9.77 -6.99 -5.59
C LYS A 57 8.51 -7.84 -5.49
N ASP A 58 7.48 -7.28 -4.89
CA ASP A 58 6.11 -7.80 -4.97
C ASP A 58 5.29 -6.99 -5.98
N LEU A 59 4.19 -7.58 -6.44
CA LEU A 59 3.25 -7.03 -7.40
C LEU A 59 1.83 -7.43 -6.99
N ILE A 60 0.88 -6.49 -7.04
CA ILE A 60 -0.55 -6.77 -6.84
C ILE A 60 -1.31 -6.24 -8.04
N LYS A 61 -2.24 -7.04 -8.58
CA LYS A 61 -3.22 -6.61 -9.58
C LYS A 61 -4.62 -6.90 -9.03
N VAL A 62 -5.53 -5.95 -9.16
CA VAL A 62 -6.94 -6.12 -8.77
C VAL A 62 -7.82 -5.72 -9.94
N GLU A 63 -8.68 -6.62 -10.39
CA GLU A 63 -9.65 -6.35 -11.44
C GLU A 63 -10.76 -5.40 -10.98
N ASN A 64 -11.24 -4.56 -11.90
CA ASN A 64 -12.39 -3.66 -11.75
C ASN A 64 -12.38 -2.75 -10.49
N LEU A 65 -11.26 -2.67 -9.79
CA LEU A 65 -11.06 -1.81 -8.64
C LEU A 65 -10.10 -0.68 -9.02
N VAL A 66 -10.53 0.55 -8.76
CA VAL A 66 -9.68 1.74 -8.88
C VAL A 66 -9.44 2.29 -7.48
N LEU A 67 -8.18 2.28 -7.04
CA LEU A 67 -7.82 2.91 -5.76
C LEU A 67 -7.99 4.43 -5.85
N SER A 68 -8.58 5.03 -4.82
CA SER A 68 -8.63 6.49 -4.71
C SER A 68 -7.22 7.05 -4.53
N GLU A 69 -7.04 8.35 -4.79
CA GLU A 69 -5.74 9.01 -4.55
C GLU A 69 -5.36 8.96 -3.06
N GLU A 70 -6.34 9.02 -2.16
CA GLU A 70 -6.14 8.87 -0.72
C GLU A 70 -5.59 7.48 -0.38
N GLN A 71 -6.24 6.42 -0.86
CA GLN A 71 -5.78 5.04 -0.67
C GLN A 71 -4.39 4.80 -1.27
N ALA A 72 -4.13 5.39 -2.45
CA ALA A 72 -2.83 5.30 -3.08
C ALA A 72 -1.75 6.01 -2.25
N ASN A 73 -2.03 7.19 -1.72
CA ASN A 73 -1.13 7.94 -0.86
C ASN A 73 -0.84 7.20 0.45
N GLU A 74 -1.83 6.54 1.04
CA GLU A 74 -1.63 5.70 2.23
C GLU A 74 -0.63 4.56 2.00
N LEU A 75 -0.53 4.03 0.77
CA LEU A 75 0.51 3.04 0.41
C LEU A 75 1.92 3.62 0.54
N ALA A 76 2.12 4.93 0.41
CA ALA A 76 3.44 5.56 0.53
C ALA A 76 4.07 5.35 1.92
N LEU A 77 3.26 5.13 2.96
CA LEU A 77 3.73 4.84 4.32
C LEU A 77 4.31 3.42 4.46
N LEU A 78 3.83 2.49 3.63
CA LEU A 78 4.28 1.09 3.57
C LEU A 78 5.39 0.89 2.54
N ALA A 79 5.21 1.46 1.36
CA ALA A 79 5.99 1.21 0.17
C ALA A 79 6.17 2.53 -0.63
N PRO A 80 7.02 3.47 -0.18
CA PRO A 80 7.14 4.81 -0.77
C PRO A 80 7.62 4.82 -2.23
N LYS A 81 8.20 3.72 -2.70
CA LYS A 81 8.68 3.56 -4.09
C LYS A 81 7.71 2.79 -4.97
N CYS A 82 6.55 2.37 -4.46
CA CYS A 82 5.60 1.63 -5.28
C CYS A 82 4.95 2.55 -6.32
N THR A 83 4.42 1.94 -7.38
CA THR A 83 3.73 2.63 -8.46
C THR A 83 2.33 2.08 -8.55
N VAL A 84 1.32 2.96 -8.47
CA VAL A 84 -0.09 2.59 -8.65
C VAL A 84 -0.53 3.03 -10.04
N SER A 85 -0.92 2.08 -10.88
CA SER A 85 -1.36 2.30 -12.26
C SER A 85 -2.81 1.86 -12.41
N VAL A 86 -3.63 2.71 -13.01
CA VAL A 86 -5.00 2.38 -13.41
C VAL A 86 -4.96 1.89 -14.84
N ILE A 87 -5.59 0.74 -15.07
CA ILE A 87 -5.68 0.07 -16.36
C ILE A 87 -7.13 0.14 -16.84
N GLU A 88 -7.32 0.57 -18.08
CA GLU A 88 -8.61 0.52 -18.78
C GLU A 88 -8.37 -0.03 -20.18
N ASP A 89 -9.16 -1.02 -20.60
CA ASP A 89 -9.04 -1.72 -21.88
C ASP A 89 -7.60 -2.14 -22.23
N PHE A 90 -6.92 -2.75 -21.25
CA PHE A 90 -5.53 -3.24 -21.31
C PHE A 90 -4.44 -2.17 -21.36
N GLU A 91 -4.80 -0.89 -21.35
CA GLU A 91 -3.89 0.25 -21.44
C GLU A 91 -3.75 0.98 -20.11
N VAL A 92 -2.55 1.51 -19.85
CA VAL A 92 -2.30 2.33 -18.65
C VAL A 92 -2.83 3.73 -18.90
N VAL A 93 -4.03 4.03 -18.37
CA VAL A 93 -4.66 5.36 -18.52
C VAL A 93 -4.17 6.38 -17.50
N ARG A 94 -3.71 5.93 -16.33
CA ARG A 94 -3.23 6.82 -15.26
C ARG A 94 -2.18 6.15 -14.39
N LYS A 95 -1.16 6.90 -14.00
CA LYS A 95 -0.23 6.54 -12.92
C LYS A 95 -0.40 7.54 -11.79
N GLN A 96 -0.75 7.06 -10.61
CA GLN A 96 -0.90 7.91 -9.43
C GLN A 96 0.47 8.24 -8.85
N LYS A 97 0.70 9.53 -8.62
CA LYS A 97 1.90 10.00 -7.93
C LYS A 97 1.65 9.90 -6.44
N LEU A 98 2.39 9.02 -5.79
CA LEU A 98 2.24 8.82 -4.35
C LEU A 98 2.87 9.99 -3.59
N ALA A 99 2.14 10.49 -2.60
CA ALA A 99 2.61 11.42 -1.60
C ALA A 99 2.31 10.86 -0.20
N ILE A 100 3.17 11.17 0.77
CA ILE A 100 2.85 10.85 2.16
C ILE A 100 1.64 11.71 2.56
N PRO A 101 0.52 11.11 3.00
CA PRO A 101 -0.67 11.87 3.36
C PRO A 101 -0.45 12.61 4.68
N GLU A 102 -1.20 13.69 4.90
CA GLU A 102 -1.18 14.44 6.17
C GLU A 102 -1.93 13.70 7.29
N GLU A 103 -2.90 12.86 6.91
CA GLU A 103 -3.71 12.07 7.84
C GLU A 103 -3.96 10.66 7.29
N VAL A 104 -4.19 9.69 8.17
CA VAL A 104 -4.55 8.31 7.82
C VAL A 104 -5.64 7.82 8.76
N THR A 105 -6.66 7.16 8.19
CA THR A 105 -7.83 6.70 8.95
C THR A 105 -8.15 5.23 8.70
N GLY A 106 -8.23 4.44 9.77
CA GLY A 106 -8.77 3.07 9.73
C GLY A 106 -7.83 2.00 9.17
N ILE A 107 -6.62 2.35 8.71
CA ILE A 107 -5.65 1.39 8.17
C ILE A 107 -4.74 0.82 9.26
N PHE A 108 -4.21 1.65 10.14
CA PHE A 108 -3.24 1.23 11.15
C PHE A 108 -3.84 1.23 12.55
N ALA A 109 -3.42 0.30 13.40
CA ALA A 109 -3.80 0.29 14.81
C ALA A 109 -2.91 1.25 15.63
N CYS A 110 -3.41 1.73 16.79
CA CYS A 110 -2.56 2.47 17.73
C CYS A 110 -1.56 1.55 18.41
N ALA A 111 -0.30 1.96 18.50
CA ALA A 111 0.72 1.17 19.21
C ALA A 111 0.59 1.29 20.75
N ASN A 112 -0.22 2.21 21.25
CA ASN A 112 -0.58 2.27 22.67
C ASN A 112 -1.69 1.27 22.96
N SER A 113 -1.34 0.15 23.61
CA SER A 113 -2.27 -0.91 23.99
C SER A 113 -3.47 -0.44 24.82
N ASN A 114 -3.34 0.69 25.54
CA ASN A 114 -4.41 1.28 26.33
C ASN A 114 -5.17 2.40 25.58
N CYS A 115 -5.08 2.45 24.25
CA CYS A 115 -5.81 3.43 23.45
C CYS A 115 -7.28 3.05 23.29
N VAL A 116 -8.19 4.00 23.51
CA VAL A 116 -9.64 3.81 23.37
C VAL A 116 -10.07 3.33 21.97
N SER A 117 -9.27 3.61 20.94
CA SER A 117 -9.54 3.17 19.56
C SER A 117 -9.50 1.65 19.36
N HIS A 118 -9.06 0.87 20.35
CA HIS A 118 -9.08 -0.60 20.30
C HIS A 118 -10.40 -1.21 20.77
N VAL A 119 -11.15 -0.48 21.60
CA VAL A 119 -12.35 -1.00 22.29
C VAL A 119 -13.63 -0.35 21.80
N GLU A 120 -13.57 0.92 21.41
CA GLU A 120 -14.73 1.64 20.88
C GLU A 120 -14.90 1.41 19.37
N PRO A 121 -16.13 1.47 18.83
CA PRO A 121 -16.41 1.28 17.41
C PRO A 121 -16.04 2.53 16.59
N VAL A 122 -14.77 2.92 16.65
CA VAL A 122 -14.21 4.08 15.97
C VAL A 122 -13.07 3.65 15.04
N LYS A 123 -12.93 4.32 13.89
CA LYS A 123 -11.76 4.12 13.04
C LYS A 123 -10.54 4.74 13.71
N SER A 124 -9.41 4.06 13.70
CA SER A 124 -8.14 4.67 14.09
C SER A 124 -7.87 5.92 13.24
N HIS A 125 -7.15 6.89 13.78
CA HIS A 125 -6.83 8.12 13.06
C HIS A 125 -5.48 8.66 13.52
N PHE A 126 -4.64 9.03 12.55
CA PHE A 126 -3.33 9.60 12.80
C PHE A 126 -3.09 10.83 11.94
N THR A 127 -2.56 11.89 12.55
CA THR A 127 -1.89 12.96 11.82
C THR A 127 -0.45 12.56 11.57
N VAL A 128 0.02 12.72 10.34
CA VAL A 128 1.36 12.35 9.87
C VAL A 128 2.20 13.61 9.73
N ARG A 129 3.42 13.57 10.25
CA ARG A 129 4.41 14.64 10.09
C ARG A 129 5.72 14.07 9.59
N VAL A 130 6.15 14.54 8.43
CA VAL A 130 7.45 14.20 7.85
C VAL A 130 8.49 15.20 8.35
N THR A 131 9.60 14.70 8.88
CA THR A 131 10.79 15.49 9.21
C THR A 131 11.94 15.08 8.28
N GLU A 132 13.08 15.76 8.35
CA GLU A 132 14.26 15.44 7.52
C GLU A 132 14.78 14.01 7.72
N HIS A 133 14.49 13.38 8.86
CA HIS A 133 15.07 12.09 9.23
C HIS A 133 14.04 11.01 9.58
N ASP A 134 12.76 11.37 9.79
CA ASP A 134 11.75 10.43 10.24
C ASP A 134 10.33 10.84 9.81
N THR A 135 9.40 9.89 9.86
CA THR A 135 7.96 10.16 9.74
C THR A 135 7.30 9.83 11.08
N LYS A 136 6.66 10.82 11.69
CA LYS A 136 5.96 10.68 12.97
C LYS A 136 4.45 10.61 12.75
N MET A 137 3.78 9.79 13.54
CA MET A 137 2.33 9.61 13.50
C MET A 137 1.74 9.90 14.89
N LYS A 138 0.91 10.94 15.00
CA LYS A 138 0.19 11.30 16.24
C LYS A 138 -1.20 10.70 16.21
N CYS A 139 -1.52 9.83 17.17
CA CYS A 139 -2.87 9.28 17.30
C CYS A 139 -3.86 10.37 17.73
N LYS A 140 -5.04 10.44 17.10
CA LYS A 140 -6.12 11.38 17.47
C LYS A 140 -6.66 11.16 18.89
N TYR A 141 -6.65 9.93 19.37
CA TYR A 141 -7.35 9.54 20.59
C TYR A 141 -6.48 9.64 21.84
N CYS A 142 -5.36 8.92 21.88
CA CYS A 142 -4.45 8.96 23.02
C CYS A 142 -3.39 10.06 22.93
N GLU A 143 -3.37 10.81 21.82
CA GLU A 143 -2.44 11.91 21.53
C GLU A 143 -0.94 11.55 21.49
N LYS A 144 -0.59 10.29 21.74
CA LYS A 144 0.79 9.81 21.67
C LYS A 144 1.32 9.87 20.24
N VAL A 145 2.61 10.17 20.15
CA VAL A 145 3.36 10.24 18.90
C VAL A 145 4.27 9.02 18.80
N PHE A 146 4.24 8.35 17.65
CA PHE A 146 5.05 7.18 17.36
C PHE A 146 5.87 7.41 16.09
N SER A 147 6.95 6.65 15.90
CA SER A 147 7.54 6.55 14.57
C SER A 147 6.61 5.78 13.64
N LYS A 148 6.67 6.11 12.34
CA LYS A 148 5.93 5.39 11.29
C LYS A 148 6.14 3.89 11.41
N ASP A 149 7.38 3.44 11.61
CA ASP A 149 7.71 2.02 11.61
C ASP A 149 7.10 1.26 12.79
N ILE A 150 6.88 1.92 13.94
CA ILE A 150 6.15 1.32 15.07
C ILE A 150 4.66 1.16 14.73
N VAL A 151 4.03 2.20 14.18
CA VAL A 151 2.59 2.17 13.86
C VAL A 151 2.33 1.20 12.71
N VAL A 152 3.12 1.32 11.65
CA VAL A 152 3.06 0.42 10.50
C VAL A 152 3.40 -1.00 10.97
N GLY A 153 4.39 -1.22 11.84
CA GLY A 153 4.73 -2.56 12.33
C GLY A 153 3.75 -3.18 13.34
N SER A 154 2.79 -2.42 13.86
CA SER A 154 1.80 -2.94 14.81
C SER A 154 0.86 -3.94 14.13
N ARG A 155 0.55 -5.04 14.84
CA ARG A 155 -0.26 -6.16 14.36
C ARG A 155 -1.75 -5.83 14.42
#